data_AF-A0A7S1RIJ4-F1
#
_entry.id   AF-A0A7S1RIJ4-F1
#
_cell.length_a   1.000
_cell.length_b   1.000
_cell.length_c   1.000
_cell.angle_alpha   90.00
_cell.angle_beta   90.00
_cell.angle_gamma   90.00
#
_symmetry.space_group_name_H-M   'P 1'
#
loop_
_entity.id
_entity.type
_entity.pdbx_description
1 polymer ?
#
loop_
_entity_poly.entity_id
_entity_poly.type
_entity_poly.pdbx_seq_one_letter_code
_entity_poly.pdbx_strand_id
1 'polypeptide(L)'
;GALTFTGSVVAAGKLHGMIPGAPIILQNRWALNAGGALGSLVLGLLFTNPSIYSSWLGTACLGLNTAIWGFLGTNMVLPIGGADMPVVVSLLNACSGLATSAAGFMLSNQLLTITGALVASSGTLLSDIMCR
;
A
#
# COMPACT_ATOMS: atom_id res chain seq x y z
N GLY A 1 4.06 1.49 -1.37
CA GLY A 1 4.20 1.98 -2.75
C GLY A 1 2.84 2.11 -3.41
N ALA A 2 2.46 1.19 -4.29
CA ALA A 2 1.19 1.26 -5.00
C ALA A 2 -0.05 1.26 -4.07
N LEU A 3 -0.03 0.44 -3.01
CA LEU A 3 -1.09 0.42 -1.98
C LEU A 3 -1.27 1.79 -1.31
N THR A 4 -0.17 2.41 -0.91
CA THR A 4 -0.20 3.71 -0.22
C THR A 4 -0.64 4.83 -1.15
N PHE A 5 -0.16 4.81 -2.39
CA PHE A 5 -0.55 5.79 -3.40
C PHE A 5 -2.06 5.74 -3.67
N THR A 6 -2.58 4.58 -4.04
CA THR A 6 -4.00 4.41 -4.35
C THR A 6 -4.91 4.61 -3.14
N GLY A 7 -4.51 4.12 -1.96
CA GLY A 7 -5.21 4.36 -0.72
C GLY A 7 -5.32 5.84 -0.37
N SER A 8 -4.22 6.60 -0.50
CA SER A 8 -4.22 8.04 -0.24
C SER A 8 -5.07 8.82 -1.23
N VAL A 9 -5.11 8.42 -2.51
CA VAL A 9 -6.00 9.02 -3.51
C VAL A 9 -7.47 8.82 -3.13
N VAL A 10 -7.85 7.63 -2.68
CA VAL A 10 -9.23 7.35 -2.22
C VAL A 10 -9.56 8.14 -0.94
N ALA A 11 -8.64 8.19 0.02
CA ALA A 11 -8.81 8.97 1.25
C ALA A 11 -8.98 10.47 0.95
N ALA A 12 -8.17 11.02 0.05
CA ALA A 12 -8.29 12.39 -0.42
C ALA A 12 -9.63 12.64 -1.13
N GLY A 13 -10.07 11.72 -2.00
CA GLY A 13 -11.36 11.80 -2.67
C GLY A 13 -12.55 11.81 -1.71
N LYS A 14 -12.48 11.06 -0.61
CA LYS A 14 -13.51 11.07 0.45
C LYS A 14 -13.51 12.35 1.27
N LEU A 15 -12.33 12.86 1.66
CA LEU A 15 -12.22 14.13 2.39
C LEU A 15 -12.65 15.33 1.55
N HIS A 16 -12.41 15.29 0.25
CA HIS A 16 -12.85 16.32 -0.71
C HIS A 16 -14.33 16.17 -1.11
N GLY A 17 -15.03 15.13 -0.65
CA GLY A 17 -16.43 14.88 -1.00
C GLY A 17 -16.67 14.42 -2.44
N MET A 18 -15.62 14.07 -3.20
CA MET A 18 -15.75 13.45 -4.53
C MET A 18 -16.22 11.99 -4.45
N ILE A 19 -15.87 11.31 -3.36
CA ILE A 19 -16.30 9.95 -3.03
C ILE A 19 -17.18 10.06 -1.79
N PRO A 20 -18.33 9.35 -1.70
CA PRO A 20 -19.17 9.42 -0.51
C PRO A 20 -18.37 8.99 0.72
N GLY A 21 -18.55 9.72 1.82
CA GLY A 21 -17.93 9.40 3.11
C GLY A 21 -18.50 8.15 3.78
N ALA A 22 -19.61 7.61 3.26
CA ALA A 22 -20.18 6.35 3.72
C ALA A 22 -19.24 5.17 3.39
N PRO A 23 -19.18 4.14 4.25
CA PRO A 23 -18.39 2.95 3.98
C PRO A 23 -18.95 2.19 2.78
N ILE A 24 -18.12 1.99 1.75
CA ILE A 24 -18.46 1.21 0.56
C ILE A 24 -17.83 -0.17 0.72
N ILE A 25 -18.65 -1.19 0.91
CA ILE A 25 -18.20 -2.57 1.16
C ILE A 25 -18.36 -3.38 -0.12
N LEU A 26 -17.26 -3.90 -0.66
CA LEU A 26 -17.30 -4.85 -1.76
C LEU A 26 -17.74 -6.24 -1.25
N GLN A 27 -18.54 -6.93 -2.05
CA GLN A 27 -18.89 -8.33 -1.83
C GLN A 27 -17.61 -9.19 -1.84
N ASN A 28 -17.48 -10.09 -0.86
CA ASN A 28 -16.33 -10.98 -0.68
C ASN A 28 -14.97 -10.26 -0.49
N ARG A 29 -14.94 -9.07 0.14
CA ARG A 29 -13.71 -8.29 0.38
C ARG A 29 -12.54 -9.10 0.96
N TRP A 30 -12.82 -10.04 1.87
CA TRP A 30 -11.80 -10.83 2.55
C TRP A 30 -11.13 -11.81 1.59
N ALA A 31 -11.92 -12.47 0.74
CA ALA A 31 -11.42 -13.37 -0.29
C ALA A 31 -10.63 -12.62 -1.36
N LEU A 32 -11.10 -11.44 -1.78
CA LEU A 32 -10.38 -10.58 -2.73
C LEU A 32 -9.04 -10.09 -2.16
N ASN A 33 -9.03 -9.67 -0.89
CA ASN A 33 -7.81 -9.20 -0.25
C ASN A 33 -6.81 -10.34 -0.01
N ALA A 34 -7.28 -11.49 0.47
CA ALA A 34 -6.45 -12.67 0.66
C ALA A 34 -5.92 -13.19 -0.68
N GLY A 35 -6.78 -13.28 -1.71
CA GLY A 35 -6.40 -13.70 -3.05
C GLY A 35 -5.39 -12.75 -3.70
N GLY A 36 -5.58 -11.45 -3.55
CA GLY A 36 -4.62 -10.44 -4.02
C GLY A 36 -3.27 -10.52 -3.29
N ALA A 37 -3.28 -10.70 -1.97
CA ALA A 37 -2.06 -10.84 -1.17
C ALA A 37 -1.29 -12.14 -1.49
N LEU A 38 -2.00 -13.25 -1.68
CA LEU A 38 -1.37 -14.50 -2.11
C LEU A 38 -0.85 -14.40 -3.55
N GLY A 39 -1.62 -13.79 -4.45
CA GLY A 39 -1.20 -13.56 -5.83
C GLY A 39 0.04 -12.68 -5.93
N SER A 40 0.13 -11.62 -5.12
CA SER A 40 1.32 -10.75 -5.07
C SER A 40 2.55 -11.48 -4.52
N LEU A 41 2.36 -12.36 -3.53
CA LEU A 41 3.43 -13.19 -2.99
C LEU A 41 3.95 -14.18 -4.06
N VAL A 42 3.06 -14.87 -4.78
CA VAL A 42 3.44 -15.78 -5.87
C VAL A 42 4.20 -15.04 -6.97
N LEU A 43 3.72 -13.88 -7.40
CA LEU A 43 4.42 -13.05 -8.40
C LEU A 43 5.78 -12.58 -7.92
N GLY A 44 5.89 -12.23 -6.64
CA GLY A 44 7.16 -11.87 -6.00
C GLY A 44 8.17 -13.04 -6.02
N LEU A 45 7.72 -14.25 -5.68
CA LEU A 45 8.55 -15.46 -5.76
C LEU A 45 8.95 -15.79 -7.19
N LEU A 46 8.03 -15.70 -8.15
CA LEU A 46 8.33 -15.92 -9.56
C LEU A 46 9.40 -14.96 -10.07
N PHE A 47 9.34 -13.69 -9.67
CA PHE A 47 10.30 -12.67 -10.06
C PHE A 47 11.75 -12.98 -9.60
N THR A 48 11.93 -13.79 -8.55
CA THR A 48 13.28 -14.20 -8.11
C THR A 48 13.98 -15.17 -9.07
N ASN A 49 13.25 -15.77 -10.02
CA ASN A 49 13.83 -16.71 -10.97
C ASN A 49 14.66 -15.99 -12.04
N PRO A 50 15.92 -16.41 -12.28
CA PRO A 50 16.82 -15.74 -13.22
C PRO A 50 16.34 -15.78 -14.68
N SER A 51 15.52 -16.77 -15.03
CA SER A 51 14.89 -16.88 -16.36
C SER A 51 13.76 -15.87 -16.57
N ILE A 52 13.08 -15.46 -15.49
CA ILE A 52 11.94 -14.55 -15.54
C ILE A 52 12.42 -13.11 -15.44
N TYR A 53 13.30 -12.80 -14.47
CA TYR A 53 13.75 -11.41 -14.22
C TYR A 53 14.42 -10.75 -15.44
N SER A 54 15.14 -11.54 -16.25
CA SER A 54 15.92 -11.08 -17.40
C SER A 54 15.08 -10.96 -18.68
N SER A 55 13.83 -11.41 -18.64
CA SER A 55 12.92 -11.42 -19.78
C SER A 55 11.84 -10.35 -19.63
N TRP A 56 11.06 -10.13 -20.71
CA TRP A 56 9.87 -9.29 -20.68
C TRP A 56 8.81 -9.76 -19.65
N LEU A 57 8.85 -11.04 -19.24
CA LEU A 57 7.98 -11.55 -18.20
C LEU A 57 8.28 -10.92 -16.83
N GLY A 58 9.54 -10.56 -16.56
CA GLY A 58 9.92 -9.89 -15.32
C GLY A 58 9.26 -8.52 -15.17
N THR A 59 9.27 -7.71 -16.23
CA THR A 59 8.59 -6.40 -16.24
C THR A 59 7.07 -6.57 -16.17
N ALA A 60 6.51 -7.57 -16.86
CA ALA A 60 5.09 -7.91 -16.75
C ALA A 60 4.70 -8.32 -15.32
N CYS A 61 5.50 -9.15 -14.63
CA CYS A 61 5.27 -9.54 -13.24
C CYS A 61 5.26 -8.32 -12.30
N LEU A 62 6.21 -7.39 -12.45
CA LEU A 62 6.23 -6.14 -11.66
C LEU A 62 5.01 -5.26 -11.96
N GLY A 63 4.64 -5.09 -13.23
CA GLY A 63 3.45 -4.34 -13.64
C GLY A 63 2.16 -4.93 -13.08
N LEU A 64 2.02 -6.25 -13.13
CA LEU A 64 0.85 -6.95 -12.59
C LEU A 64 0.81 -6.84 -11.05
N ASN A 65 1.95 -7.02 -10.39
CA ASN A 65 2.05 -6.91 -8.94
C ASN A 65 1.71 -5.48 -8.46
N THR A 66 2.20 -4.44 -9.16
CA THR A 66 1.83 -3.05 -8.85
C THR A 66 0.34 -2.78 -9.04
N ALA A 67 -0.28 -3.33 -10.09
CA ALA A 67 -1.73 -3.23 -10.30
C ALA A 67 -2.52 -3.92 -9.17
N ILE A 68 -2.12 -5.13 -8.74
CA ILE A 68 -2.75 -5.83 -7.62
C ILE A 68 -2.65 -4.99 -6.34
N TRP A 69 -1.46 -4.50 -5.98
CA TRP A 69 -1.30 -3.67 -4.79
C TRP A 69 -2.06 -2.34 -4.89
N GLY A 70 -2.19 -1.77 -6.08
CA GLY A 70 -3.04 -0.60 -6.32
C GLY A 70 -4.52 -0.89 -6.07
N PHE A 71 -5.03 -2.03 -6.56
CA PHE A 71 -6.39 -2.47 -6.30
C PHE A 71 -6.62 -2.78 -4.80
N LEU A 72 -5.66 -3.43 -4.14
CA LEU A 72 -5.74 -3.70 -2.71
C LEU A 72 -5.77 -2.40 -1.89
N GLY A 73 -5.01 -1.38 -2.30
CA GLY A 73 -5.02 -0.07 -1.64
C GLY A 73 -6.37 0.63 -1.70
N THR A 74 -7.03 0.62 -2.87
CA THR A 74 -8.40 1.16 -2.97
C THR A 74 -9.39 0.34 -2.14
N ASN A 75 -9.35 -0.99 -2.23
CA ASN A 75 -10.25 -1.88 -1.51
C ASN A 75 -10.07 -1.82 0.03
N MET A 76 -8.88 -1.46 0.50
CA MET A 76 -8.61 -1.28 1.93
C MET A 76 -9.25 0.01 2.50
N VAL A 77 -9.27 1.11 1.73
CA VAL A 77 -9.76 2.43 2.18
C VAL A 77 -11.25 2.66 1.91
N LEU A 78 -11.80 2.04 0.86
CA LEU A 78 -13.23 2.12 0.52
C LEU A 78 -14.21 1.75 1.66
N PRO A 79 -13.99 0.69 2.47
CA PRO A 79 -14.91 0.32 3.54
C PRO A 79 -14.78 1.19 4.80
N ILE A 80 -13.81 2.12 4.85
CA ILE A 80 -13.59 2.97 6.02
C ILE A 80 -14.47 4.22 5.91
N GLY A 81 -15.10 4.63 7.02
CA GLY A 81 -15.95 5.82 7.06
C GLY A 81 -15.14 7.11 6.96
N GLY A 82 -15.77 8.17 6.45
CA GLY A 82 -15.16 9.50 6.32
C GLY A 82 -14.65 10.07 7.66
N ALA A 83 -15.34 9.75 8.76
CA ALA A 83 -14.95 10.17 10.10
C ALA A 83 -13.61 9.57 10.56
N ASP A 84 -13.31 8.33 10.16
CA ASP A 84 -12.08 7.62 10.55
C ASP A 84 -10.91 7.87 9.58
N MET A 85 -11.13 8.64 8.51
CA MET A 85 -10.11 8.93 7.49
C MET A 85 -8.80 9.52 8.05
N PRO A 86 -8.78 10.38 9.09
CA PRO A 86 -7.53 10.88 9.64
C PRO A 86 -6.59 9.77 10.12
N VAL A 87 -7.13 8.70 10.71
CA VAL A 87 -6.38 7.53 11.17
C VAL A 87 -5.83 6.73 9.97
N VAL A 88 -6.61 6.63 8.90
CA VAL A 88 -6.18 5.94 7.67
C VAL A 88 -5.03 6.71 7.01
N VAL A 89 -5.10 8.04 6.99
CA VAL A 89 -4.04 8.88 6.41
C VAL A 89 -2.74 8.74 7.20
N SER A 90 -2.78 8.71 8.53
CA SER A 90 -1.58 8.49 9.35
C SER A 90 -1.00 7.08 9.16
N LEU A 91 -1.85 6.05 9.04
CA LEU A 91 -1.42 4.68 8.72
C LEU A 91 -0.75 4.60 7.34
N LEU A 92 -1.35 5.20 6.31
CA LEU A 92 -0.80 5.23 4.96
C LEU A 92 0.52 6.01 4.89
N ASN A 93 0.67 7.06 5.71
CA ASN A 93 1.93 7.77 5.87
C ASN A 93 3.03 6.85 6.43
N ALA A 94 2.72 6.07 7.48
CA ALA A 94 3.65 5.09 8.02
C ALA A 94 4.08 4.04 6.98
N CYS A 95 3.12 3.52 6.21
CA CYS A 95 3.39 2.57 5.12
C CYS A 95 4.23 3.19 3.99
N SER A 96 4.11 4.50 3.74
CA SER A 96 4.95 5.22 2.76
C SER A 96 6.40 5.30 3.24
N GLY A 97 6.62 5.50 4.55
CA GLY A 97 7.94 5.41 5.19
C GLY A 97 8.57 4.03 5.02
N LEU A 98 7.82 2.95 5.27
CA LEU A 98 8.30 1.57 5.06
C LEU A 98 8.68 1.32 3.59
N ALA A 99 7.87 1.80 2.65
CA ALA A 99 8.18 1.68 1.22
C ALA A 99 9.44 2.46 0.83
N THR A 100 9.63 3.64 1.41
CA THR A 100 10.82 4.49 1.21
C THR A 100 12.08 3.83 1.77
N SER A 101 11.97 3.21 2.95
CA SER A 101 13.07 2.45 3.56
C SER A 101 13.46 1.23 2.71
N ALA A 102 12.47 0.48 2.20
CA ALA A 102 12.71 -0.63 1.29
C ALA A 102 13.40 -0.19 -0.02
N ALA A 103 12.99 0.95 -0.59
CA ALA A 103 13.67 1.55 -1.73
C ALA A 103 15.11 2.00 -1.39
N GLY A 104 15.34 2.51 -0.18
CA GLY A 104 16.66 2.83 0.34
C GLY A 104 17.59 1.61 0.38
N PHE A 105 17.10 0.46 0.86
CA PHE A 105 17.86 -0.80 0.79
C PHE A 105 18.15 -1.22 -0.65
N MET A 106 17.15 -1.15 -1.54
CA MET A 106 17.31 -1.51 -2.95
C MET A 106 18.37 -0.65 -3.66
N LEU A 107 18.41 0.65 -3.35
CA LEU A 107 19.35 1.61 -3.95
C LEU A 107 20.67 1.73 -3.16
N SER A 108 20.85 0.95 -2.09
CA SER A 108 21.99 1.09 -1.16
C SER A 108 22.19 2.52 -0.64
N ASN A 109 21.11 3.27 -0.42
CA ASN A 109 21.13 4.66 0.01
C ASN A 109 20.72 4.80 1.48
N GLN A 110 21.71 5.05 2.34
CA GLN A 110 21.52 5.18 3.79
C GLN A 110 20.55 6.30 4.18
N LEU A 111 20.52 7.41 3.43
CA LEU A 111 19.62 8.53 3.73
C LEU A 111 18.16 8.10 3.58
N LEU A 112 17.82 7.44 2.46
CA LEU A 112 16.45 6.92 2.21
C LEU A 112 16.07 5.85 3.24
N THR A 113 17.00 4.98 3.62
CA THR A 113 16.75 3.94 4.62
C THR A 113 16.43 4.54 5.99
N ILE A 114 17.25 5.47 6.46
CA ILE A 114 17.11 6.11 7.78
C ILE A 114 15.86 7.01 7.82
N THR A 115 15.69 7.88 6.83
CA THR A 115 14.53 8.78 6.77
C THR A 115 13.23 8.01 6.61
N GLY A 116 13.20 6.96 5.77
CA GLY A 116 12.03 6.10 5.61
C GLY A 116 11.67 5.36 6.91
N ALA A 117 12.66 4.83 7.63
CA ALA A 117 12.44 4.17 8.90
C ALA A 117 11.91 5.14 9.99
N LEU A 118 12.43 6.37 10.03
CA LEU A 118 11.98 7.41 10.96
C LEU A 118 10.53 7.83 10.70
N VAL A 119 10.15 7.99 9.42
CA VAL A 119 8.76 8.31 9.05
C VAL A 119 7.83 7.14 9.37
N ALA A 120 8.27 5.91 9.12
CA ALA A 120 7.49 4.71 9.42
C ALA A 120 7.21 4.56 10.93
N SER A 121 8.24 4.70 11.78
CA SER A 121 8.07 4.60 13.22
C SER A 121 7.21 5.73 13.78
N SER A 122 7.42 6.97 13.32
CA SER A 122 6.62 8.12 13.76
C SER A 122 5.15 7.98 13.35
N GLY A 123 4.89 7.54 12.12
CA GLY A 123 3.53 7.36 11.60
C GLY A 123 2.77 6.22 12.30
N THR A 124 3.45 5.10 12.58
CA THR A 124 2.82 3.98 13.33
C THR A 124 2.47 4.40 14.76
N LEU A 125 3.35 5.13 15.44
CA LEU A 125 3.12 5.63 16.79
C LEU A 125 1.96 6.63 16.83
N LEU A 126 1.90 7.56 15.86
CA LEU A 126 0.78 8.49 15.73
C LEU A 126 -0.55 7.76 15.49
N SER A 127 -0.54 6.73 14.63
CA SER A 127 -1.73 5.91 14.36
C SER A 127 -2.22 5.20 15.62
N ASP A 128 -1.32 4.67 16.44
CA ASP A 128 -1.67 4.04 17.73
C ASP A 128 -2.28 5.06 18.69
N ILE A 129 -1.70 6.26 18.81
CA ILE A 129 -2.24 7.33 19.66
C ILE A 129 -3.64 7.77 19.20
N MET A 130 -3.89 7.83 17.89
CA MET A 130 -5.21 8.19 17.35
C MET A 130 -6.27 7.10 17.53
N CYS A 131 -5.87 5.82 17.66
CA CYS A 131 -6.77 4.70 17.90
C CYS A 131 -7.12 4.51 19.39
N ARG A 132 -6.49 5.28 20.30
CA ARG A 132 -6.77 5.28 21.73
C ARG A 132 -7.77 6.38 22.09
#